data_AF-A0AAU3XYK9-F1
#
_entry.id   AF-A0AAU3XYK9-F1
#
_cell.length_a   1.000
_cell.length_b   1.000
_cell.length_c   1.000
_cell.angle_alpha   90.00
_cell.angle_beta   90.00
_cell.angle_gamma   90.00
#
_symmetry.space_group_name_H-M   'P 1'
#
loop_
_entity.id
_entity.type
_entity.pdbx_description
1 polymer ?
#
loop_
_entity_poly.entity_id
_entity_poly.type
_entity_poly.pdbx_seq_one_letter_code
_entity_poly.pdbx_strand_id
1 'polypeptide(L)'
;MPDDAGARQRTGAGPVIVLALVLALAAVLLTALPDDDREGGGACTARTVRDWDPDASLNGEFTRYGDDATRTDDWTGGDGTHSVRLPDGRVLWLFSDTYLGQVHPPPNPAGESVAWRDIASPLVRNSAVVMSTSGRLESTLPAPVFPDPAPQQWRWPVAARVEPRSPGSDEKVVRVLLWTRTAGRSPWIYGVPTATEVATLSLPDLRLEGITTVLDQGSVADPARRVLFGTTAVDAGDWTYVFGGTDAQAASRPTSHAYVARVPRGRLGEPGAWEYWDGSRWAVRGRPAAVLGNGEDKGVGSAFTVVRDGRTYVLLTMAAGTEGLTTVTAYWACSPTGPWHGPTKGFSPPLPGAGVAAYNPQAHRAVDGDGRLVLSYDVNWLDADAAAAQLNITRNVSLYRPRFVSLRLAAP
;
A
#
# COMPACT_ATOMS: atom_id res chain seq x y z
N MET A 1 -31.51 0.37 -78.27
CA MET A 1 -31.00 -0.15 -76.99
C MET A 1 -31.14 -1.65 -76.99
N PRO A 2 -30.15 -2.42 -76.51
CA PRO A 2 -28.69 -2.24 -76.69
C PRO A 2 -28.00 -3.59 -77.04
N ASP A 3 -26.84 -3.59 -77.72
CA ASP A 3 -25.47 -3.89 -77.19
C ASP A 3 -25.20 -5.41 -76.96
N ASP A 4 -24.02 -6.00 -77.07
CA ASP A 4 -22.64 -5.51 -77.17
C ASP A 4 -21.71 -6.67 -77.60
N ALA A 5 -20.53 -6.33 -78.12
CA ALA A 5 -19.41 -7.24 -78.32
C ALA A 5 -18.17 -6.69 -77.60
N GLY A 6 -17.35 -7.54 -76.96
CA GLY A 6 -16.03 -7.09 -76.49
C GLY A 6 -15.29 -7.99 -75.52
N ALA A 7 -14.15 -8.51 -75.99
CA ALA A 7 -13.22 -9.40 -75.31
C ALA A 7 -12.26 -8.73 -74.30
N ARG A 8 -11.68 -9.52 -73.36
CA ARG A 8 -10.22 -9.78 -73.19
C ARG A 8 -9.86 -10.28 -71.78
N GLN A 9 -9.08 -11.35 -71.74
CA GLN A 9 -8.28 -11.79 -70.58
C GLN A 9 -7.00 -10.94 -70.43
N ARG A 10 -6.67 -10.58 -69.18
CA ARG A 10 -5.30 -10.28 -68.72
C ARG A 10 -5.07 -10.90 -67.35
N THR A 11 -3.92 -11.54 -67.21
CA THR A 11 -3.38 -12.27 -66.07
C THR A 11 -2.95 -11.34 -64.93
N GLY A 12 -3.24 -11.72 -63.70
CA GLY A 12 -2.83 -11.02 -62.49
C GLY A 12 -1.48 -11.50 -61.97
N ALA A 13 -0.61 -10.55 -61.61
CA ALA A 13 0.54 -10.74 -60.74
C ALA A 13 0.44 -9.69 -59.63
N GLY A 14 0.19 -10.15 -58.40
CA GLY A 14 -0.18 -9.33 -57.25
C GLY A 14 1.00 -8.83 -56.39
N PRO A 15 0.72 -7.97 -55.41
CA PRO A 15 1.68 -7.16 -54.67
C PRO A 15 2.23 -7.91 -53.44
N VAL A 16 3.12 -8.89 -53.66
CA VAL A 16 3.72 -9.67 -52.55
C VAL A 16 5.18 -9.27 -52.26
N ILE A 17 5.85 -8.53 -53.15
CA ILE A 17 7.29 -8.27 -53.03
C ILE A 17 7.62 -6.99 -52.23
N VAL A 18 6.69 -6.05 -52.09
CA VAL A 18 6.94 -4.77 -51.36
C VAL A 18 6.79 -4.93 -49.83
N LEU A 19 6.02 -5.92 -49.36
CA LEU A 19 5.78 -6.12 -47.92
C LEU A 19 6.96 -6.80 -47.20
N ALA A 20 7.79 -7.57 -47.92
CA ALA A 20 8.92 -8.28 -47.35
C ALA A 20 10.14 -7.37 -47.06
N LEU A 21 10.32 -6.29 -47.82
CA LEU A 21 11.44 -5.35 -47.66
C LEU A 21 11.23 -4.35 -46.50
N VAL A 22 9.97 -4.02 -46.17
CA VAL A 22 9.65 -3.14 -45.04
C VAL A 22 9.82 -3.86 -43.69
N LEU A 23 9.56 -5.18 -43.65
CA LEU A 23 9.77 -6.00 -42.45
C LEU A 23 11.25 -6.26 -42.15
N ALA A 24 12.11 -6.33 -43.18
CA ALA A 24 13.54 -6.54 -42.99
C ALA A 24 14.29 -5.29 -42.46
N LEU A 25 13.88 -4.07 -42.85
CA LEU A 25 14.48 -2.84 -42.30
C LEU A 25 13.97 -2.49 -40.89
N ALA A 26 12.73 -2.85 -40.56
CA ALA A 26 12.20 -2.67 -39.20
C ALA A 26 12.89 -3.59 -38.17
N ALA A 27 13.37 -4.75 -38.59
CA ALA A 27 14.10 -5.68 -37.72
C ALA A 27 15.54 -5.22 -37.38
N VAL A 28 16.15 -4.37 -38.21
CA VAL A 28 17.54 -3.91 -38.02
C VAL A 28 17.64 -2.62 -37.19
N LEU A 29 16.57 -1.83 -37.06
CA LEU A 29 16.53 -0.67 -36.15
C LEU A 29 16.14 -1.00 -34.70
N LEU A 30 15.81 -2.26 -34.38
CA LEU A 30 15.48 -2.72 -33.03
C LEU A 30 16.69 -3.22 -32.23
N THR A 31 17.92 -3.16 -32.77
CA THR A 31 19.12 -3.73 -32.11
C THR A 31 20.17 -2.71 -31.67
N ALA A 32 19.87 -1.40 -31.62
CA ALA A 32 20.84 -0.41 -31.13
C ALA A 32 20.17 0.81 -30.48
N LEU A 33 19.65 0.63 -29.26
CA LEU A 33 19.55 1.71 -28.29
C LEU A 33 20.23 1.26 -26.99
N PRO A 34 20.98 2.12 -26.28
CA PRO A 34 21.71 1.72 -25.08
C PRO A 34 20.73 1.44 -23.94
N ASP A 35 20.59 0.17 -23.56
CA ASP A 35 19.88 -0.30 -22.36
C ASP A 35 20.82 -0.18 -21.14
N ASP A 36 20.94 1.01 -20.55
CA ASP A 36 21.83 1.26 -19.40
C ASP A 36 21.16 1.10 -18.02
N ASP A 37 20.10 0.29 -17.89
CA ASP A 37 19.45 0.03 -16.58
C ASP A 37 19.13 -1.48 -16.32
N ARG A 38 19.75 -2.41 -17.04
CA ARG A 38 19.69 -3.84 -16.65
C ARG A 38 20.69 -4.13 -15.54
N GLU A 39 20.27 -4.02 -14.28
CA GLU A 39 20.98 -4.65 -13.15
C GLU A 39 21.31 -6.11 -13.52
N GLY A 40 22.61 -6.42 -13.56
CA GLY A 40 23.17 -7.58 -14.25
C GLY A 40 22.59 -8.96 -13.91
N GLY A 41 22.32 -9.73 -14.98
CA GLY A 41 22.90 -11.06 -15.16
C GLY A 41 22.36 -12.26 -14.37
N GLY A 42 21.17 -12.20 -13.78
CA GLY A 42 20.51 -13.38 -13.22
C GLY A 42 18.98 -13.25 -13.26
N ALA A 43 18.28 -14.22 -13.85
CA ALA A 43 16.83 -14.23 -13.90
C ALA A 43 16.25 -14.28 -12.47
N CYS A 44 15.25 -13.44 -12.17
CA CYS A 44 14.55 -13.55 -10.90
C CYS A 44 13.74 -14.86 -10.85
N THR A 45 13.39 -15.32 -9.66
CA THR A 45 12.59 -16.55 -9.48
C THR A 45 11.19 -16.20 -9.04
N ALA A 46 10.18 -16.90 -9.55
CA ALA A 46 8.81 -16.76 -9.08
C ALA A 46 8.73 -16.91 -7.54
N ARG A 47 7.83 -16.15 -6.93
CA ARG A 47 7.59 -16.17 -5.49
C ARG A 47 6.11 -16.22 -5.17
N THR A 48 5.77 -16.99 -4.14
CA THR A 48 4.43 -17.05 -3.55
C THR A 48 4.55 -17.30 -2.04
N VAL A 49 3.43 -17.15 -1.32
CA VAL A 49 3.33 -17.48 0.10
C VAL A 49 3.28 -19.00 0.22
N ARG A 50 4.34 -19.60 0.76
CA ARG A 50 4.44 -21.06 0.91
C ARG A 50 3.73 -21.54 2.17
N ASP A 51 3.89 -20.78 3.25
CA ASP A 51 3.44 -21.11 4.58
C ASP A 51 3.26 -19.83 5.41
N TRP A 52 2.38 -19.88 6.40
CA TRP A 52 2.09 -18.76 7.28
C TRP A 52 1.53 -19.22 8.62
N ASP A 53 1.81 -18.45 9.68
CA ASP A 53 1.31 -18.70 11.03
C ASP A 53 0.91 -17.38 11.69
N PRO A 54 -0.11 -17.38 12.58
CA PRO A 54 -0.40 -16.20 13.40
C PRO A 54 0.81 -15.81 14.25
N ASP A 55 1.16 -14.52 14.25
CA ASP A 55 2.25 -14.02 15.09
C ASP A 55 1.73 -13.73 16.49
N ALA A 56 1.71 -14.76 17.34
CA ALA A 56 1.17 -14.65 18.69
C ALA A 56 1.87 -13.59 19.55
N SER A 57 3.15 -13.32 19.29
CA SER A 57 3.93 -12.34 20.05
C SER A 57 3.46 -10.92 19.75
N LEU A 58 3.41 -10.53 18.48
CA LEU A 58 2.94 -9.19 18.09
C LEU A 58 1.46 -8.99 18.40
N ASN A 59 0.62 -10.00 18.11
CA ASN A 59 -0.80 -9.96 18.44
C ASN A 59 -1.03 -9.77 19.95
N GLY A 60 -0.27 -10.50 20.77
CA GLY A 60 -0.31 -10.39 22.22
C GLY A 60 0.18 -9.03 22.72
N GLU A 61 1.24 -8.49 22.13
CA GLU A 61 1.81 -7.20 22.54
C GLU A 61 0.88 -6.02 22.23
N PHE A 62 0.26 -5.98 21.04
CA PHE A 62 -0.72 -4.95 20.70
C PHE A 62 -2.00 -5.08 21.55
N THR A 63 -2.42 -6.30 21.89
CA THR A 63 -3.53 -6.52 22.84
C THR A 63 -3.17 -5.99 24.22
N ARG A 64 -2.00 -6.37 24.75
CA ARG A 64 -1.51 -5.93 26.06
C ARG A 64 -1.40 -4.41 26.13
N TYR A 65 -0.82 -3.78 25.12
CA TYR A 65 -0.66 -2.32 25.09
C TYR A 65 -2.01 -1.61 24.99
N GLY A 66 -2.89 -2.06 24.08
CA GLY A 66 -4.19 -1.42 23.90
C GLY A 66 -5.21 -1.68 25.02
N ASP A 67 -5.01 -2.70 25.84
CA ASP A 67 -5.82 -2.99 27.04
C ASP A 67 -5.25 -2.32 28.30
N ASP A 68 -4.08 -1.68 28.20
CA ASP A 68 -3.44 -1.00 29.33
C ASP A 68 -4.19 0.31 29.65
N ALA A 69 -5.00 0.27 30.70
CA ALA A 69 -5.78 1.42 31.15
C ALA A 69 -5.00 2.40 32.05
N THR A 70 -3.67 2.26 32.18
CA THR A 70 -2.86 3.18 33.00
C THR A 70 -2.76 4.59 32.38
N ARG A 71 -2.98 4.70 31.07
CA ARG A 71 -2.97 5.96 30.33
C ARG A 71 -4.22 6.05 29.45
N THR A 72 -4.77 7.25 29.34
CA THR A 72 -6.00 7.50 28.55
C THR A 72 -5.71 8.16 27.21
N ASP A 73 -4.47 8.53 26.95
CA ASP A 73 -3.98 9.09 25.69
C ASP A 73 -3.23 8.06 24.82
N ASP A 74 -3.17 6.82 25.27
CA ASP A 74 -2.51 5.74 24.54
C ASP A 74 -3.41 5.12 23.47
N TRP A 75 -2.76 4.55 22.45
CA TRP A 75 -3.39 3.78 21.39
C TRP A 75 -4.14 2.58 21.98
N THR A 76 -5.39 2.38 21.54
CA THR A 76 -6.21 1.22 21.95
C THR A 76 -6.73 0.38 20.79
N GLY A 77 -6.51 0.85 19.56
CA GLY A 77 -6.89 0.19 18.32
C GLY A 77 -6.77 1.17 17.15
N GLY A 78 -6.35 0.70 15.98
CA GLY A 78 -6.24 1.54 14.80
C GLY A 78 -5.96 0.71 13.57
N ASP A 79 -6.02 1.35 12.41
CA ASP A 79 -5.80 0.74 11.10
C ASP A 79 -4.65 1.41 10.33
N GLY A 80 -4.41 0.96 9.10
CA GLY A 80 -3.33 1.44 8.25
C GLY A 80 -1.96 1.13 8.83
N THR A 81 -1.79 -0.04 9.45
CA THR A 81 -0.65 -0.37 10.30
C THR A 81 0.67 -0.37 9.52
N HIS A 82 1.56 0.58 9.77
CA HIS A 82 2.88 0.70 9.14
C HIS A 82 4.01 0.73 10.18
N SER A 83 5.21 0.30 9.80
CA SER A 83 6.37 0.27 10.70
C SER A 83 7.65 0.74 10.02
N VAL A 84 8.50 1.43 10.77
CA VAL A 84 9.88 1.74 10.36
C VAL A 84 10.84 1.53 11.53
N ARG A 85 11.98 0.88 11.25
CA ARG A 85 13.05 0.73 12.25
C ARG A 85 13.84 2.03 12.36
N LEU A 86 14.01 2.52 13.58
CA LEU A 86 14.78 3.73 13.90
C LEU A 86 16.28 3.41 14.06
N PRO A 87 17.18 4.41 13.93
CA PRO A 87 18.62 4.18 14.07
C PRO A 87 19.07 3.63 15.42
N ASP A 88 18.33 3.93 16.49
CA ASP A 88 18.59 3.43 17.85
C ASP A 88 18.04 2.02 18.10
N GLY A 89 17.50 1.37 17.06
CA GLY A 89 16.99 0.01 17.11
C GLY A 89 15.52 -0.10 17.51
N ARG A 90 14.90 0.97 18.01
CA ARG A 90 13.45 1.03 18.25
C ARG A 90 12.67 0.89 16.94
N VAL A 91 11.38 0.59 17.03
CA VAL A 91 10.47 0.58 15.88
C VAL A 91 9.37 1.61 16.11
N LEU A 92 9.19 2.51 15.13
CA LEU A 92 8.06 3.41 15.09
C LEU A 92 6.94 2.75 14.31
N TRP A 93 5.80 2.56 14.96
CA TRP A 93 4.55 2.13 14.36
C TRP A 93 3.69 3.36 14.05
N LEU A 94 3.08 3.38 12.88
CA LEU A 94 2.24 4.46 12.39
C LEU A 94 0.87 3.90 12.06
N PHE A 95 -0.17 4.62 12.46
CA PHE A 95 -1.56 4.22 12.26
C PHE A 95 -2.34 5.38 11.63
N SER A 96 -3.35 5.01 10.86
CA SER A 96 -4.39 5.88 10.32
C SER A 96 -5.48 6.09 11.38
N ASP A 97 -6.75 5.82 11.07
CA ASP A 97 -7.84 6.07 12.01
C ASP A 97 -7.60 5.24 13.29
N THR A 98 -7.50 5.91 14.44
CA THR A 98 -7.04 5.33 15.71
C THR A 98 -7.95 5.71 16.85
N TYR A 99 -8.41 4.72 17.61
CA TYR A 99 -9.03 4.91 18.92
C TYR A 99 -7.98 5.14 20.00
N LEU A 100 -8.20 6.19 20.77
CA LEU A 100 -7.53 6.46 22.04
C LEU A 100 -8.54 6.28 23.18
N GLY A 101 -8.10 6.47 24.42
CA GLY A 101 -8.98 6.42 25.59
C GLY A 101 -8.81 5.15 26.39
N GLN A 102 -9.83 4.84 27.19
CA GLN A 102 -9.80 3.69 28.09
C GLN A 102 -10.44 2.46 27.44
N VAL A 103 -9.83 1.29 27.67
CA VAL A 103 -10.44 -0.01 27.43
C VAL A 103 -10.87 -0.62 28.76
N HIS A 104 -12.08 -1.15 28.79
CA HIS A 104 -12.70 -1.80 29.92
C HIS A 104 -12.56 -3.32 29.82
N PRO A 105 -12.30 -4.00 30.95
CA PRO A 105 -12.23 -5.46 30.97
C PRO A 105 -13.61 -6.07 30.68
N PRO A 106 -13.65 -7.37 30.29
CA PRO A 106 -14.90 -8.12 30.21
C PRO A 106 -15.69 -8.12 31.53
N PRO A 107 -17.03 -8.27 31.48
CA PRO A 107 -17.85 -8.36 30.27
C PRO A 107 -18.14 -7.00 29.64
N ASN A 108 -18.47 -7.00 28.35
CA ASN A 108 -18.99 -5.83 27.66
C ASN A 108 -20.46 -5.54 28.04
N PRO A 109 -21.05 -4.39 27.65
CA PRO A 109 -22.44 -4.05 27.98
C PRO A 109 -23.51 -4.99 27.40
N ALA A 110 -23.14 -5.88 26.47
CA ALA A 110 -24.00 -6.93 25.95
C ALA A 110 -23.87 -8.26 26.72
N GLY A 111 -23.00 -8.32 27.74
CA GLY A 111 -22.75 -9.52 28.56
C GLY A 111 -21.71 -10.48 27.98
N GLU A 112 -21.02 -10.10 26.90
CA GLU A 112 -20.01 -10.94 26.25
C GLU A 112 -18.65 -10.81 26.96
N SER A 113 -17.90 -11.91 27.03
CA SER A 113 -16.59 -11.95 27.69
C SER A 113 -15.47 -11.36 26.82
N VAL A 114 -15.61 -10.10 26.41
CA VAL A 114 -14.64 -9.37 25.57
C VAL A 114 -14.33 -7.98 26.15
N ALA A 115 -13.12 -7.49 25.91
CA ALA A 115 -12.73 -6.13 26.26
C ALA A 115 -13.43 -5.12 25.32
N TRP A 116 -13.80 -3.97 25.84
CA TRP A 116 -14.65 -3.00 25.15
C TRP A 116 -14.23 -1.56 25.47
N ARG A 117 -14.73 -0.59 24.70
CA ARG A 117 -14.46 0.83 24.92
C ARG A 117 -15.77 1.61 24.93
N ASP A 118 -15.77 2.84 25.44
CA ASP A 118 -16.98 3.68 25.42
C ASP A 118 -17.28 4.18 23.99
N ILE A 119 -18.55 4.43 23.68
CA ILE A 119 -18.97 5.02 22.39
C ILE A 119 -18.33 6.39 22.17
N ALA A 120 -18.08 7.13 23.26
CA ALA A 120 -17.43 8.44 23.22
C ALA A 120 -15.89 8.39 23.16
N SER A 121 -15.29 7.21 23.01
CA SER A 121 -13.83 7.07 22.93
C SER A 121 -13.28 7.91 21.76
N PRO A 122 -12.22 8.72 21.97
CA PRO A 122 -11.66 9.56 20.91
C PRO A 122 -11.20 8.74 19.71
N LEU A 123 -11.52 9.21 18.50
CA LEU A 123 -11.05 8.68 17.24
C LEU A 123 -10.25 9.77 16.52
N VAL A 124 -8.93 9.60 16.43
CA VAL A 124 -8.02 10.50 15.71
C VAL A 124 -7.69 9.93 14.33
N ARG A 125 -7.31 10.79 13.38
CA ARG A 125 -7.03 10.39 12.00
C ARG A 125 -5.65 9.78 11.78
N ASN A 126 -4.76 9.92 12.74
CA ASN A 126 -3.46 9.26 12.73
C ASN A 126 -2.86 9.24 14.13
N SER A 127 -2.03 8.25 14.38
CA SER A 127 -1.24 8.12 15.60
C SER A 127 0.10 7.45 15.31
N ALA A 128 0.96 7.41 16.32
CA ALA A 128 2.18 6.64 16.25
C ALA A 128 2.53 6.04 17.63
N VAL A 129 3.09 4.84 17.63
CA VAL A 129 3.47 4.11 18.85
C VAL A 129 4.92 3.66 18.73
N VAL A 130 5.70 3.84 19.79
CA VAL A 130 7.11 3.43 19.84
C VAL A 130 7.23 2.07 20.49
N MET A 131 7.87 1.15 19.79
CA MET A 131 8.27 -0.16 20.28
C MET A 131 9.77 -0.16 20.58
N SER A 132 10.12 -0.68 21.76
CA SER A 132 11.48 -0.84 22.24
C SER A 132 12.27 -1.89 21.45
N THR A 133 13.58 -1.93 21.67
CA THR A 133 14.46 -2.97 21.08
C THR A 133 14.14 -4.38 21.57
N SER A 134 13.46 -4.51 22.72
CA SER A 134 12.99 -5.79 23.25
C SER A 134 11.60 -6.19 22.73
N GLY A 135 11.04 -5.44 21.78
CA GLY A 135 9.74 -5.73 21.18
C GLY A 135 8.54 -5.33 22.05
N ARG A 136 8.70 -4.39 22.99
CA ARG A 136 7.60 -3.89 23.83
C ARG A 136 7.15 -2.51 23.38
N LEU A 137 5.85 -2.31 23.18
CA LEU A 137 5.22 -1.01 22.98
C LEU A 137 5.28 -0.24 24.30
N GLU A 138 5.87 0.95 24.26
CA GLU A 138 6.20 1.75 25.45
C GLU A 138 5.42 3.06 25.52
N SER A 139 5.15 3.69 24.37
CA SER A 139 4.49 4.99 24.35
C SER A 139 3.79 5.29 23.05
N THR A 140 2.64 5.96 23.17
CA THR A 140 1.96 6.62 22.06
C THR A 140 2.45 8.06 21.99
N LEU A 141 2.81 8.52 20.79
CA LEU A 141 3.17 9.93 20.60
C LEU A 141 1.92 10.81 20.74
N PRO A 142 2.06 12.09 21.15
CA PRO A 142 0.94 13.03 21.16
C PRO A 142 0.19 13.01 19.82
N ALA A 143 -1.08 12.64 19.86
CA ALA A 143 -1.91 12.42 18.68
C ALA A 143 -2.95 13.54 18.48
N PRO A 144 -3.29 13.90 17.23
CA PRO A 144 -2.72 13.38 15.99
C PRO A 144 -1.26 13.83 15.77
N VAL A 145 -0.44 12.94 15.21
CA VAL A 145 0.99 13.22 14.91
C VAL A 145 1.12 14.15 13.71
N PHE A 146 0.24 13.97 12.72
CA PHE A 146 0.13 14.80 11.52
C PHE A 146 -1.20 15.57 11.59
N PRO A 147 -1.16 16.90 11.81
CA PRO A 147 -2.37 17.70 11.89
C PRO A 147 -3.21 17.62 10.61
N ASP A 148 -4.52 17.78 10.71
CA ASP A 148 -5.39 17.88 9.54
C ASP A 148 -5.08 19.16 8.72
N PRO A 149 -5.08 19.10 7.38
CA PRO A 149 -4.75 20.27 6.55
C PRO A 149 -5.84 21.33 6.54
N ALA A 150 -7.11 20.94 6.74
CA ALA A 150 -8.27 21.83 6.77
C ALA A 150 -9.48 21.09 7.39
N PRO A 151 -10.57 21.79 7.75
CA PRO A 151 -11.81 21.14 8.15
C PRO A 151 -12.28 20.13 7.10
N GLN A 152 -12.74 18.95 7.54
CA GLN A 152 -13.17 17.85 6.67
C GLN A 152 -12.07 17.26 5.78
N GLN A 153 -10.80 17.52 6.09
CA GLN A 153 -9.66 16.89 5.43
C GLN A 153 -8.77 16.24 6.49
N TRP A 154 -8.05 15.18 6.10
CA TRP A 154 -7.19 14.46 7.02
C TRP A 154 -6.01 13.81 6.31
N ARG A 155 -5.06 13.32 7.12
CA ARG A 155 -3.83 12.66 6.69
C ARG A 155 -3.71 11.27 7.30
N TRP A 156 -3.45 10.30 6.44
CA TRP A 156 -3.15 8.92 6.81
C TRP A 156 -1.68 8.59 6.52
N PRO A 157 -0.87 8.18 7.51
CA PRO A 157 0.48 7.69 7.26
C PRO A 157 0.43 6.32 6.60
N VAL A 158 1.13 6.17 5.49
CA VAL A 158 1.04 4.98 4.62
C VAL A 158 2.37 4.31 4.32
N ALA A 159 3.48 4.95 4.64
CA ALA A 159 4.81 4.33 4.63
C ALA A 159 5.78 5.27 5.34
N ALA A 160 6.89 4.71 5.83
CA ALA A 160 7.96 5.53 6.38
C ALA A 160 9.35 4.99 6.07
N ARG A 161 10.32 5.90 6.08
CA ARG A 161 11.74 5.63 5.86
C ARG A 161 12.60 6.49 6.75
N VAL A 162 13.68 5.91 7.23
CA VAL A 162 14.78 6.67 7.81
C VAL A 162 15.77 6.97 6.69
N GLU A 163 16.07 8.24 6.48
CA GLU A 163 17.00 8.68 5.45
C GLU A 163 17.84 9.87 5.92
N PRO A 164 18.98 10.17 5.25
CA PRO A 164 19.70 11.42 5.47
C PRO A 164 18.76 12.64 5.34
N ARG A 165 18.96 13.67 6.17
CA ARG A 165 18.18 14.91 6.12
C ARG A 165 18.25 15.56 4.73
N SER A 166 19.42 15.50 4.12
CA SER A 166 19.73 15.95 2.77
C SER A 166 20.81 15.04 2.16
N PRO A 167 20.98 15.02 0.84
CA PRO A 167 22.03 14.24 0.19
C PRO A 167 23.42 14.52 0.80
N GLY A 168 24.08 13.46 1.28
CA GLY A 168 25.41 13.55 1.91
C GLY A 168 25.42 13.96 3.39
N SER A 169 24.27 14.19 4.02
CA SER A 169 24.19 14.49 5.45
C SER A 169 24.37 13.23 6.32
N ASP A 170 25.11 13.37 7.42
CA ASP A 170 25.18 12.34 8.47
C ASP A 170 23.94 12.38 9.39
N GLU A 171 23.26 13.52 9.46
CA GLU A 171 22.01 13.65 10.22
C GLU A 171 20.89 12.89 9.49
N LYS A 172 20.17 12.05 10.24
CA LYS A 172 19.03 11.28 9.72
C LYS A 172 17.72 11.83 10.25
N VAL A 173 16.66 11.65 9.45
CA VAL A 173 15.28 11.97 9.79
C VAL A 173 14.37 10.80 9.46
N VAL A 174 13.16 10.79 9.99
CA VAL A 174 12.10 9.90 9.50
C VAL A 174 11.26 10.68 8.48
N ARG A 175 11.18 10.18 7.25
CA ARG A 175 10.18 10.61 6.27
C ARG A 175 8.97 9.71 6.35
N VAL A 176 7.80 10.31 6.42
CA VAL A 176 6.52 9.60 6.43
C VAL A 176 5.71 10.01 5.22
N LEU A 177 5.39 9.04 4.35
CA LEU A 177 4.46 9.22 3.24
C LEU A 177 3.04 9.29 3.80
N LEU A 178 2.30 10.30 3.35
CA LEU A 178 0.96 10.61 3.81
C LEU A 178 0.00 10.60 2.63
N TRP A 179 -1.17 10.01 2.83
CA TRP A 179 -2.33 10.20 1.97
C TRP A 179 -3.20 11.28 2.55
N THR A 180 -3.39 12.34 1.77
CA THR A 180 -4.34 13.39 2.10
C THR A 180 -5.68 13.09 1.44
N ARG A 181 -6.74 13.24 2.22
CA ARG A 181 -8.13 13.01 1.80
C ARG A 181 -9.02 14.15 2.25
N THR A 182 -10.14 14.29 1.54
CA THR A 182 -11.23 15.21 1.90
C THR A 182 -12.53 14.43 2.03
N ALA A 183 -13.45 14.89 2.88
CA ALA A 183 -14.74 14.24 3.07
C ALA A 183 -15.46 14.08 1.73
N GLY A 184 -15.90 12.85 1.47
CA GLY A 184 -16.58 12.46 0.25
C GLY A 184 -18.02 12.04 0.52
N ARG A 185 -18.78 11.87 -0.56
CA ARG A 185 -20.05 11.14 -0.55
C ARG A 185 -19.83 9.79 -1.22
N SER A 186 -20.77 8.85 -1.05
CA SER A 186 -20.76 7.58 -1.80
C SER A 186 -20.45 7.81 -3.29
N PRO A 187 -19.53 7.03 -3.90
CA PRO A 187 -18.85 5.84 -3.35
C PRO A 187 -17.61 6.13 -2.48
N TRP A 188 -17.24 7.40 -2.29
CA TRP A 188 -16.04 7.86 -1.56
C TRP A 188 -16.26 7.97 -0.04
N ILE A 189 -16.82 6.91 0.57
CA ILE A 189 -17.20 6.92 2.00
C ILE A 189 -16.00 7.05 2.94
N TYR A 190 -14.81 6.66 2.49
CA TYR A 190 -13.56 6.80 3.22
C TYR A 190 -12.81 8.10 2.86
N GLY A 191 -13.45 9.03 2.15
CA GLY A 191 -12.83 10.27 1.68
C GLY A 191 -12.32 10.20 0.24
N VAL A 192 -12.39 11.34 -0.44
CA VAL A 192 -11.88 11.54 -1.79
C VAL A 192 -10.37 11.77 -1.74
N PRO A 193 -9.56 11.02 -2.51
CA PRO A 193 -8.12 11.26 -2.64
C PRO A 193 -7.78 12.69 -3.08
N THR A 194 -6.82 13.34 -2.43
CA THR A 194 -6.40 14.70 -2.83
C THR A 194 -4.91 14.83 -3.11
N ALA A 195 -4.03 14.24 -2.29
CA ALA A 195 -2.59 14.39 -2.48
C ALA A 195 -1.79 13.27 -1.81
N THR A 196 -0.56 13.08 -2.31
CA THR A 196 0.52 12.42 -1.58
C THR A 196 1.45 13.50 -1.02
N GLU A 197 1.73 13.41 0.28
CA GLU A 197 2.64 14.30 0.99
C GLU A 197 3.74 13.50 1.70
N VAL A 198 4.81 14.19 2.09
CA VAL A 198 5.89 13.64 2.90
C VAL A 198 6.09 14.51 4.11
N ALA A 199 5.87 13.95 5.30
CA ALA A 199 6.20 14.56 6.58
C ALA A 199 7.64 14.24 6.99
N THR A 200 8.23 15.12 7.77
CA THR A 200 9.57 14.97 8.35
C THR A 200 9.48 14.97 9.86
N LEU A 201 9.91 13.88 10.49
CA LEU A 201 10.09 13.81 11.93
C LEU A 201 11.58 13.86 12.29
N SER A 202 11.92 14.65 13.30
CA SER A 202 13.27 14.68 13.87
C SER A 202 13.64 13.35 14.50
N LEU A 203 14.94 13.08 14.62
CA LEU A 203 15.46 11.97 15.42
C LEU A 203 16.38 12.52 16.53
N PRO A 204 16.38 11.90 17.73
CA PRO A 204 15.59 10.74 18.13
C PRO A 204 14.17 11.06 18.64
N ASP A 205 13.81 12.35 18.73
CA ASP A 205 12.62 12.84 19.44
C ASP A 205 11.29 12.62 18.71
N LEU A 206 11.32 12.33 17.40
CA LEU A 206 10.13 12.10 16.57
C LEU A 206 9.19 13.31 16.49
N ARG A 207 9.72 14.53 16.62
CA ARG A 207 8.94 15.77 16.49
C ARG A 207 8.68 16.09 15.02
N LEU A 208 7.44 16.41 14.67
CA LEU A 208 7.09 16.92 13.34
C LEU A 208 7.79 18.25 13.05
N GLU A 209 8.59 18.29 12.00
CA GLU A 209 9.30 19.49 11.54
C GLU A 209 8.63 20.17 10.35
N GLY A 210 7.94 19.39 9.50
CA GLY A 210 7.27 19.93 8.32
C GLY A 210 6.64 18.85 7.45
N ILE A 211 5.73 19.28 6.57
CA ILE A 211 5.03 18.42 5.61
C ILE A 211 5.15 19.08 4.22
N THR A 212 5.52 18.29 3.22
CA THR A 212 5.70 18.74 1.84
C THR A 212 4.84 17.93 0.89
N THR A 213 4.02 18.59 0.07
CA THR A 213 3.24 17.92 -0.98
C THR A 213 4.15 17.48 -2.12
N VAL A 214 4.20 16.17 -2.40
CA VAL A 214 5.01 15.60 -3.49
C VAL A 214 4.18 15.34 -4.75
N LEU A 215 2.89 15.07 -4.59
CA LEU A 215 1.95 14.92 -5.70
C LEU A 215 0.58 15.47 -5.33
N ASP A 216 0.16 16.55 -6.00
CA ASP A 216 -1.21 17.04 -5.94
C ASP A 216 -2.07 16.32 -6.98
N GLN A 217 -3.19 15.76 -6.55
CA GLN A 217 -4.19 15.10 -7.39
C GLN A 217 -5.54 15.85 -7.41
N GLY A 218 -5.67 16.98 -6.68
CA GLY A 218 -6.88 17.79 -6.62
C GLY A 218 -7.28 18.36 -7.99
N SER A 219 -6.31 18.60 -8.87
CA SER A 219 -6.53 19.07 -10.25
C SER A 219 -7.02 17.97 -11.21
N VAL A 220 -6.92 16.69 -10.83
CA VAL A 220 -7.48 15.58 -11.62
C VAL A 220 -8.99 15.56 -11.42
N ALA A 221 -9.73 15.92 -12.47
CA ALA A 221 -11.18 16.15 -12.41
C ALA A 221 -11.99 14.92 -11.97
N ASP A 222 -11.59 13.73 -12.39
CA ASP A 222 -12.21 12.46 -11.99
C ASP A 222 -11.47 11.84 -10.80
N PRO A 223 -12.07 11.79 -9.60
CA PRO A 223 -11.48 11.16 -8.43
C PRO A 223 -11.07 9.70 -8.64
N ALA A 224 -11.78 8.95 -9.49
CA ALA A 224 -11.48 7.54 -9.78
C ALA A 224 -10.16 7.34 -10.55
N ARG A 225 -9.60 8.43 -11.09
CA ARG A 225 -8.31 8.44 -11.77
C ARG A 225 -7.17 8.99 -10.92
N ARG A 226 -7.45 9.43 -9.69
CA ARG A 226 -6.43 9.96 -8.79
C ARG A 226 -5.59 8.81 -8.26
N VAL A 227 -4.28 8.97 -8.35
CA VAL A 227 -3.31 7.98 -7.85
C VAL A 227 -2.70 8.52 -6.56
N LEU A 228 -2.82 7.75 -5.48
CA LEU A 228 -2.11 8.03 -4.24
C LEU A 228 -0.90 7.10 -4.15
N PHE A 229 0.30 7.70 -4.20
CA PHE A 229 1.54 6.97 -3.96
C PHE A 229 1.82 6.85 -2.47
N GLY A 230 2.45 5.76 -2.07
CA GLY A 230 2.88 5.52 -0.71
C GLY A 230 2.27 4.30 -0.04
N THR A 231 1.54 3.41 -0.74
CA THR A 231 1.07 2.13 -0.14
C THR A 231 2.22 1.32 0.44
N THR A 232 3.39 1.43 -0.19
CA THR A 232 4.68 0.98 0.31
C THR A 232 5.80 1.77 -0.36
N ALA A 233 6.97 1.76 0.27
CA ALA A 233 8.23 2.15 -0.33
C ALA A 233 9.19 0.96 -0.27
N VAL A 234 10.00 0.75 -1.31
CA VAL A 234 10.95 -0.37 -1.43
C VAL A 234 12.26 0.13 -2.04
N ASP A 235 13.36 -0.13 -1.37
CA ASP A 235 14.67 0.32 -1.81
C ASP A 235 15.29 -0.73 -2.76
N ALA A 236 15.87 -0.28 -3.87
CA ALA A 236 16.59 -1.13 -4.81
C ALA A 236 17.60 -0.29 -5.61
N GLY A 237 18.87 -0.68 -5.56
CA GLY A 237 19.97 0.12 -6.10
C GLY A 237 20.00 1.52 -5.47
N ASP A 238 20.10 2.53 -6.33
CA ASP A 238 20.14 3.95 -5.97
C ASP A 238 18.74 4.58 -5.81
N TRP A 239 17.69 3.79 -5.95
CA TRP A 239 16.31 4.25 -5.97
C TRP A 239 15.49 3.73 -4.78
N THR A 240 14.59 4.59 -4.32
CA THR A 240 13.42 4.20 -3.54
C THR A 240 12.23 4.15 -4.49
N TYR A 241 11.69 2.96 -4.72
CA TYR A 241 10.45 2.77 -5.46
C TYR A 241 9.26 2.96 -4.54
N VAL A 242 8.33 3.83 -4.91
CA VAL A 242 7.11 4.10 -4.14
C VAL A 242 5.92 3.61 -4.95
N PHE A 243 5.22 2.62 -4.41
CA PHE A 243 4.03 2.08 -5.04
C PHE A 243 2.79 2.84 -4.61
N GLY A 244 1.81 2.91 -5.49
CA GLY A 244 0.57 3.63 -5.29
C GLY A 244 -0.59 2.97 -6.01
N GLY A 245 -1.79 3.41 -5.68
CA GLY A 245 -3.00 2.88 -6.30
C GLY A 245 -3.99 3.98 -6.64
N THR A 246 -4.89 3.67 -7.57
CA THR A 246 -6.20 4.32 -7.59
C THR A 246 -7.07 3.71 -6.52
N ASP A 247 -8.04 4.45 -6.03
CA ASP A 247 -9.14 3.87 -5.27
C ASP A 247 -10.25 3.44 -6.22
N ALA A 248 -10.36 2.13 -6.45
CA ALA A 248 -11.51 1.58 -7.14
C ALA A 248 -12.75 1.87 -6.30
N GLN A 249 -13.79 2.36 -6.98
CA GLN A 249 -15.10 2.53 -6.39
C GLN A 249 -15.58 1.16 -5.91
N ALA A 250 -15.55 0.92 -4.59
CA ALA A 250 -15.82 -0.38 -3.98
C ALA A 250 -17.15 -1.04 -4.43
N ALA A 251 -18.10 -0.25 -4.94
CA ALA A 251 -19.38 -0.72 -5.45
C ALA A 251 -19.43 -0.98 -6.97
N SER A 252 -18.50 -0.46 -7.79
CA SER A 252 -18.59 -0.50 -9.27
C SER A 252 -17.43 -1.20 -9.96
N ARG A 253 -16.29 -1.42 -9.28
CA ARG A 253 -15.16 -2.20 -9.82
C ARG A 253 -14.63 -3.18 -8.78
N PRO A 254 -14.35 -4.43 -9.20
CA PRO A 254 -13.87 -5.47 -8.29
C PRO A 254 -12.42 -5.24 -7.83
N THR A 255 -11.63 -4.42 -8.55
CA THR A 255 -10.20 -4.19 -8.29
C THR A 255 -9.73 -2.78 -8.69
N SER A 256 -8.67 -2.32 -8.04
CA SER A 256 -7.87 -1.13 -8.36
C SER A 256 -6.65 -1.46 -9.21
N HIS A 257 -6.01 -0.42 -9.74
CA HIS A 257 -4.73 -0.51 -10.46
C HIS A 257 -3.57 -0.11 -9.55
N ALA A 258 -2.44 -0.80 -9.67
CA ALA A 258 -1.19 -0.42 -9.03
C ALA A 258 -0.30 0.39 -9.99
N TYR A 259 0.39 1.37 -9.44
CA TYR A 259 1.30 2.28 -10.11
C TYR A 259 2.62 2.31 -9.35
N VAL A 260 3.69 2.77 -10.00
CA VAL A 260 4.99 2.94 -9.36
C VAL A 260 5.63 4.28 -9.73
N ALA A 261 6.20 4.92 -8.73
CA ALA A 261 7.13 6.03 -8.86
C ALA A 261 8.51 5.60 -8.34
N ARG A 262 9.56 6.33 -8.70
CA ARG A 262 10.89 6.20 -8.10
C ARG A 262 11.42 7.56 -7.69
N VAL A 263 12.25 7.56 -6.66
CA VAL A 263 12.94 8.74 -6.12
C VAL A 263 14.37 8.32 -5.79
N PRO A 264 15.40 9.15 -6.04
CA PRO A 264 16.74 8.84 -5.57
C PRO A 264 16.71 8.61 -4.05
N ARG A 265 17.42 7.61 -3.56
CA ARG A 265 17.44 7.29 -2.12
C ARG A 265 17.87 8.52 -1.31
N GLY A 266 17.15 8.80 -0.24
CA GLY A 266 17.41 9.96 0.61
C GLY A 266 16.75 11.26 0.17
N ARG A 267 15.84 11.22 -0.81
CA ARG A 267 15.19 12.40 -1.38
C ARG A 267 13.67 12.30 -1.42
N LEU A 268 13.05 11.49 -0.56
CA LEU A 268 11.58 11.33 -0.55
C LEU A 268 10.87 12.67 -0.36
N GLY A 269 11.41 13.54 0.50
CA GLY A 269 10.87 14.87 0.77
C GLY A 269 11.10 15.93 -0.32
N GLU A 270 11.62 15.56 -1.49
CA GLU A 270 11.98 16.48 -2.56
C GLU A 270 11.07 16.28 -3.79
N PRO A 271 9.98 17.05 -3.96
CA PRO A 271 8.99 16.83 -5.03
C PRO A 271 9.59 16.81 -6.45
N GLY A 272 10.65 17.60 -6.67
CA GLY A 272 11.33 17.67 -7.97
C GLY A 272 12.18 16.44 -8.32
N ALA A 273 12.42 15.54 -7.37
CA ALA A 273 13.21 14.31 -7.56
C ALA A 273 12.35 13.08 -7.90
N TRP A 274 11.02 13.20 -7.83
CA TRP A 274 10.10 12.11 -8.11
C TRP A 274 9.93 11.89 -9.61
N GLU A 275 10.12 10.64 -10.04
CA GLU A 275 9.86 10.18 -11.40
C GLU A 275 8.73 9.14 -11.39
N TYR A 276 7.79 9.27 -12.30
CA TYR A 276 6.62 8.39 -12.42
C TYR A 276 6.77 7.52 -13.66
N TRP A 277 6.44 6.23 -13.55
CA TRP A 277 6.45 5.33 -14.69
C TRP A 277 5.26 5.63 -15.62
N ASP A 278 5.54 6.01 -16.87
CA ASP A 278 4.51 6.35 -17.87
C ASP A 278 4.06 5.17 -18.74
N GLY A 279 4.58 3.97 -18.46
CA GLY A 279 4.34 2.77 -19.26
C GLY A 279 5.50 2.42 -20.20
N SER A 280 6.39 3.38 -20.46
CA SER A 280 7.54 3.20 -21.35
C SER A 280 8.85 3.76 -20.78
N ARG A 281 8.79 4.83 -20.00
CA ARG A 281 9.95 5.49 -19.40
C ARG A 281 9.57 6.14 -18.06
N TRP A 282 10.60 6.51 -17.31
CA TRP A 282 10.48 7.32 -16.12
C TRP A 282 10.43 8.80 -16.49
N ALA A 283 9.49 9.55 -15.90
CA ALA A 283 9.34 10.97 -16.18
C ALA A 283 8.97 11.77 -14.93
N VAL A 284 9.66 12.90 -14.73
CA VAL A 284 9.27 13.92 -13.75
C VAL A 284 7.94 14.53 -14.16
N ARG A 285 6.94 14.53 -13.26
CA ARG A 285 5.57 15.00 -13.52
C ARG A 285 4.87 14.29 -14.71
N GLY A 286 5.32 13.10 -15.08
CA GLY A 286 4.66 12.26 -16.07
C GLY A 286 3.28 11.80 -15.61
N ARG A 287 2.39 11.52 -16.56
CA ARG A 287 1.12 10.85 -16.24
C ARG A 287 1.42 9.37 -15.96
N PRO A 288 1.17 8.86 -14.75
CA PRO A 288 1.54 7.49 -14.42
C PRO A 288 0.65 6.49 -15.16
N ALA A 289 1.26 5.39 -15.62
CA ALA A 289 0.56 4.25 -16.19
C ALA A 289 0.57 3.06 -15.21
N ALA A 290 -0.49 2.26 -15.25
CA ALA A 290 -0.63 1.11 -14.36
C ALA A 290 0.43 0.05 -14.70
N VAL A 291 1.03 -0.54 -13.66
CA VAL A 291 1.95 -1.69 -13.78
C VAL A 291 1.22 -3.02 -13.51
N LEU A 292 0.09 -2.96 -12.81
CA LEU A 292 -0.76 -4.11 -12.51
C LEU A 292 -2.22 -3.63 -12.42
N GLY A 293 -3.14 -4.42 -12.97
CA GLY A 293 -4.57 -4.12 -12.99
C GLY A 293 -5.16 -4.24 -14.39
N ASN A 294 -6.22 -5.02 -14.55
CA ASN A 294 -7.04 -5.05 -15.77
C ASN A 294 -8.48 -4.54 -15.55
N GLY A 295 -8.81 -4.13 -14.32
CA GLY A 295 -10.15 -3.69 -13.93
C GLY A 295 -11.16 -4.82 -13.73
N GLU A 296 -10.72 -6.08 -13.81
CA GLU A 296 -11.51 -7.29 -13.66
C GLU A 296 -10.92 -8.15 -12.53
N ASP A 297 -10.36 -9.32 -12.87
CA ASP A 297 -9.84 -10.34 -11.96
C ASP A 297 -8.39 -10.11 -11.52
N LYS A 298 -7.67 -9.18 -12.17
CA LYS A 298 -6.30 -8.81 -11.80
C LYS A 298 -6.25 -7.36 -11.34
N GLY A 299 -5.69 -7.16 -10.16
CA GLY A 299 -5.50 -5.82 -9.62
C GLY A 299 -5.17 -5.89 -8.14
N VAL A 300 -5.35 -4.77 -7.49
CA VAL A 300 -5.05 -4.58 -6.06
C VAL A 300 -6.27 -4.01 -5.34
N GLY A 301 -6.33 -4.18 -4.02
CA GLY A 301 -7.17 -3.35 -3.17
C GLY A 301 -6.64 -1.91 -3.07
N SER A 302 -7.39 -1.02 -2.41
CA SER A 302 -6.96 0.36 -2.15
C SER A 302 -5.61 0.46 -1.44
N ALA A 303 -5.34 -0.46 -0.51
CA ALA A 303 -4.02 -0.64 0.08
C ALA A 303 -3.46 -2.04 -0.24
N PHE A 304 -2.15 -2.08 -0.37
CA PHE A 304 -1.36 -3.28 -0.65
C PHE A 304 0.07 -3.02 -0.23
N THR A 305 0.89 -4.05 -0.21
CA THR A 305 2.32 -3.91 0.12
C THR A 305 3.18 -4.62 -0.91
N VAL A 306 4.40 -4.13 -1.10
CA VAL A 306 5.42 -4.74 -1.96
C VAL A 306 6.67 -4.93 -1.12
N VAL A 307 7.27 -6.11 -1.25
CA VAL A 307 8.55 -6.46 -0.65
C VAL A 307 9.52 -6.96 -1.73
N ARG A 308 10.82 -6.93 -1.43
CA ARG A 308 11.82 -7.68 -2.20
C ARG A 308 12.21 -8.95 -1.46
N ASP A 309 12.15 -10.07 -2.16
CA ASP A 309 12.78 -11.32 -1.76
C ASP A 309 13.87 -11.68 -2.79
N GLY A 310 15.12 -11.43 -2.41
CA GLY A 310 16.25 -11.45 -3.34
C GLY A 310 16.02 -10.52 -4.53
N ARG A 311 16.04 -11.09 -5.75
CA ARG A 311 15.85 -10.34 -7.00
C ARG A 311 14.38 -10.11 -7.37
N THR A 312 13.45 -10.71 -6.64
CA THR A 312 12.03 -10.72 -7.01
C THR A 312 11.24 -9.71 -6.16
N TYR A 313 10.41 -8.91 -6.81
CA TYR A 313 9.38 -8.11 -6.15
C TYR A 313 8.16 -8.98 -5.91
N VAL A 314 7.59 -8.91 -4.71
CA VAL A 314 6.36 -9.61 -4.33
C VAL A 314 5.37 -8.59 -3.81
N LEU A 315 4.21 -8.49 -4.46
CA LEU A 315 3.10 -7.64 -4.05
C LEU A 315 2.07 -8.50 -3.34
N LEU A 316 1.64 -8.09 -2.16
CA LEU A 316 0.60 -8.73 -1.34
C LEU A 316 -0.60 -7.77 -1.24
N THR A 317 -1.79 -8.27 -1.52
CA THR A 317 -3.03 -7.48 -1.56
C THR A 317 -4.23 -8.35 -1.24
N MET A 318 -5.36 -7.77 -0.84
CA MET A 318 -6.61 -8.53 -0.74
C MET A 318 -7.03 -9.03 -2.13
N ALA A 319 -7.59 -10.24 -2.21
CA ALA A 319 -8.08 -10.83 -3.46
C ALA A 319 -9.19 -9.96 -4.08
N ALA A 320 -9.43 -10.15 -5.38
CA ALA A 320 -10.49 -9.45 -6.09
C ALA A 320 -11.89 -9.91 -5.64
N GLY A 321 -12.87 -9.01 -5.72
CA GLY A 321 -14.27 -9.35 -5.42
C GLY A 321 -14.51 -9.74 -3.95
N THR A 322 -15.50 -10.60 -3.70
CA THR A 322 -15.92 -10.98 -2.34
C THR A 322 -14.90 -11.84 -1.60
N GLU A 323 -14.03 -12.55 -2.31
CA GLU A 323 -12.92 -13.31 -1.72
C GLU A 323 -11.96 -12.39 -0.95
N GLY A 324 -11.82 -11.15 -1.41
CA GLY A 324 -11.02 -10.09 -0.80
C GLY A 324 -11.44 -9.68 0.61
N LEU A 325 -12.61 -10.10 1.09
CA LEU A 325 -13.01 -9.87 2.48
C LEU A 325 -12.26 -10.78 3.47
N THR A 326 -11.65 -11.87 2.99
CA THR A 326 -11.07 -12.91 3.84
C THR A 326 -9.71 -13.41 3.35
N THR A 327 -9.30 -13.09 2.12
CA THR A 327 -8.14 -13.71 1.48
C THR A 327 -7.16 -12.69 0.96
N VAL A 328 -5.90 -12.87 1.31
CA VAL A 328 -4.74 -12.16 0.75
C VAL A 328 -4.20 -12.97 -0.41
N THR A 329 -3.97 -12.33 -1.56
CA THR A 329 -3.27 -12.90 -2.72
C THR A 329 -1.93 -12.22 -2.94
N ALA A 330 -1.11 -12.79 -3.83
CA ALA A 330 0.19 -12.24 -4.18
C ALA A 330 0.48 -12.24 -5.68
N TYR A 331 1.20 -11.22 -6.13
CA TYR A 331 1.79 -11.11 -7.47
C TYR A 331 3.32 -11.03 -7.34
N TRP A 332 4.04 -11.37 -8.41
CA TRP A 332 5.49 -11.24 -8.44
C TRP A 332 6.01 -10.65 -9.76
N ALA A 333 7.16 -9.98 -9.71
CA ALA A 333 7.83 -9.43 -10.90
C ALA A 333 9.36 -9.39 -10.70
N CYS A 334 10.11 -9.43 -11.81
CA CYS A 334 11.57 -9.21 -11.77
C CYS A 334 11.96 -7.73 -11.75
N SER A 335 11.02 -6.84 -12.08
CA SER A 335 11.20 -5.40 -12.14
C SER A 335 10.01 -4.73 -11.46
N PRO A 336 10.19 -3.56 -10.79
CA PRO A 336 9.09 -2.82 -10.19
C PRO A 336 8.05 -2.35 -11.22
N THR A 337 8.45 -2.20 -12.49
CA THR A 337 7.56 -1.84 -13.61
C THR A 337 6.87 -3.04 -14.26
N GLY A 338 7.13 -4.26 -13.78
CA GLY A 338 6.58 -5.49 -14.33
C GLY A 338 7.43 -6.10 -15.46
N PRO A 339 6.87 -7.05 -16.24
CA PRO A 339 5.50 -7.54 -16.12
C PRO A 339 5.24 -8.22 -14.77
N TRP A 340 4.06 -7.96 -14.19
CA TRP A 340 3.62 -8.60 -12.96
C TRP A 340 2.86 -9.90 -13.27
N HIS A 341 3.26 -10.98 -12.60
CA HIS A 341 2.72 -12.32 -12.75
C HIS A 341 1.85 -12.70 -11.54
N GLY A 342 0.77 -13.43 -11.78
CA GLY A 342 -0.21 -13.82 -10.76
C GLY A 342 -1.66 -13.51 -11.18
N PRO A 343 -2.61 -13.56 -10.23
CA PRO A 343 -2.39 -13.83 -8.80
C PRO A 343 -1.86 -15.26 -8.56
N THR A 344 -1.00 -15.41 -7.55
CA THR A 344 -0.59 -16.72 -7.03
C THR A 344 -1.59 -17.21 -5.99
N LYS A 345 -1.43 -18.44 -5.48
CA LYS A 345 -2.35 -19.00 -4.48
C LYS A 345 -2.43 -18.06 -3.26
N GLY A 346 -3.64 -17.63 -2.95
CA GLY A 346 -3.92 -16.80 -1.78
C GLY A 346 -3.91 -17.60 -0.47
N PHE A 347 -3.93 -16.86 0.63
CA PHE A 347 -4.12 -17.42 1.96
C PHE A 347 -5.12 -16.56 2.75
N SER A 348 -5.87 -17.21 3.64
CA SER A 348 -6.90 -16.56 4.44
C SER A 348 -6.41 -16.41 5.88
N PRO A 349 -5.91 -15.22 6.29
CA PRO A 349 -5.43 -15.05 7.65
C PRO A 349 -6.58 -15.11 8.67
N PRO A 350 -6.31 -15.41 9.96
CA PRO A 350 -7.37 -15.68 10.93
C PRO A 350 -8.17 -14.44 11.32
N LEU A 351 -9.49 -14.55 11.27
CA LEU A 351 -10.40 -13.48 11.69
C LEU A 351 -10.82 -13.64 13.17
N PRO A 352 -11.21 -12.55 13.86
CA PRO A 352 -11.71 -12.61 15.24
C PRO A 352 -13.02 -13.38 15.40
N GLY A 353 -13.81 -13.46 14.33
CA GLY A 353 -15.13 -14.07 14.33
C GLY A 353 -15.81 -13.93 12.96
N ALA A 354 -17.02 -14.48 12.86
CA ALA A 354 -17.87 -14.31 11.69
C ALA A 354 -18.31 -12.83 11.55
N GLY A 355 -18.55 -12.38 10.32
CA GLY A 355 -18.97 -10.99 10.05
C GLY A 355 -17.82 -9.97 10.03
N VAL A 356 -16.58 -10.40 10.23
CA VAL A 356 -15.39 -9.54 10.17
C VAL A 356 -14.73 -9.68 8.79
N ALA A 357 -14.26 -8.56 8.22
CA ALA A 357 -13.40 -8.56 7.05
C ALA A 357 -11.95 -8.26 7.41
N ALA A 358 -11.02 -8.83 6.65
CA ALA A 358 -9.63 -8.41 6.60
C ALA A 358 -9.44 -7.34 5.50
N TYR A 359 -8.51 -6.42 5.71
CA TYR A 359 -8.12 -5.42 4.73
C TYR A 359 -6.69 -4.91 4.99
N ASN A 360 -6.17 -4.07 4.09
CA ASN A 360 -4.88 -3.40 4.20
C ASN A 360 -3.70 -4.31 4.62
N PRO A 361 -3.35 -5.35 3.84
CA PRO A 361 -2.19 -6.16 4.16
C PRO A 361 -0.90 -5.33 4.08
N GLN A 362 -0.11 -5.29 5.14
CA GLN A 362 1.11 -4.49 5.23
C GLN A 362 2.32 -5.26 5.76
N ALA A 363 3.45 -5.13 5.06
CA ALA A 363 4.68 -5.83 5.38
C ALA A 363 5.55 -5.03 6.37
N HIS A 364 6.12 -5.72 7.36
CA HIS A 364 6.84 -5.12 8.47
C HIS A 364 8.30 -5.58 8.56
N ARG A 365 9.10 -5.19 7.56
CA ARG A 365 10.56 -5.45 7.51
C ARG A 365 11.31 -5.00 8.78
N ALA A 366 10.72 -4.07 9.53
CA ALA A 366 11.27 -3.59 10.79
C ALA A 366 11.25 -4.66 11.89
N VAL A 367 10.40 -5.68 11.85
CA VAL A 367 10.27 -6.73 12.87
C VAL A 367 10.35 -8.15 12.31
N ASP A 368 10.78 -8.29 11.05
CA ASP A 368 11.08 -9.59 10.46
C ASP A 368 12.16 -10.34 11.26
N GLY A 369 12.02 -11.66 11.33
CA GLY A 369 12.93 -12.56 12.04
C GLY A 369 12.91 -13.95 11.42
N ASP A 370 13.99 -14.72 11.61
CA ASP A 370 14.08 -16.14 11.23
C ASP A 370 13.75 -16.47 9.77
N GLY A 371 14.04 -15.52 8.87
CA GLY A 371 13.75 -15.64 7.44
C GLY A 371 12.25 -15.63 7.12
N ARG A 372 11.42 -15.14 8.04
CA ARG A 372 9.98 -14.94 7.85
C ARG A 372 9.66 -13.45 7.73
N LEU A 373 8.74 -13.14 6.83
CA LEU A 373 8.18 -11.82 6.64
C LEU A 373 7.00 -11.65 7.59
N VAL A 374 6.99 -10.61 8.41
CA VAL A 374 5.81 -10.22 9.18
C VAL A 374 4.88 -9.43 8.29
N LEU A 375 3.62 -9.87 8.18
CA LEU A 375 2.53 -9.16 7.53
C LEU A 375 1.45 -8.85 8.56
N SER A 376 1.05 -7.58 8.67
CA SER A 376 -0.19 -7.23 9.33
C SER A 376 -1.35 -7.15 8.34
N TYR A 377 -2.56 -7.24 8.86
CA TYR A 377 -3.79 -6.87 8.19
C TYR A 377 -4.70 -6.25 9.22
N ASP A 378 -5.47 -5.26 8.78
CA ASP A 378 -6.49 -4.66 9.60
C ASP A 378 -7.76 -5.54 9.55
N VAL A 379 -8.58 -5.43 10.58
CA VAL A 379 -9.88 -6.10 10.63
C VAL A 379 -10.97 -5.12 10.99
N ASN A 380 -12.16 -5.31 10.42
CA ASN A 380 -13.32 -4.47 10.72
C ASN A 380 -14.63 -5.26 10.61
N TRP A 381 -15.65 -4.82 11.33
CA TRP A 381 -16.98 -5.41 11.29
C TRP A 381 -17.73 -4.99 10.03
N LEU A 382 -18.26 -5.97 9.29
CA LEU A 382 -19.09 -5.73 8.12
C LEU A 382 -20.53 -5.50 8.54
N ASP A 383 -20.96 -4.25 8.42
CA ASP A 383 -22.37 -3.87 8.51
C ASP A 383 -22.71 -2.84 7.44
N ALA A 384 -23.91 -2.94 6.88
CA ALA A 384 -24.42 -1.93 5.94
C ALA A 384 -24.79 -0.64 6.68
N ASP A 385 -25.12 -0.73 7.98
CA ASP A 385 -25.38 0.40 8.85
C ASP A 385 -24.11 0.82 9.59
N ALA A 386 -23.64 2.04 9.31
CA ALA A 386 -22.41 2.56 9.89
C ALA A 386 -22.48 2.71 11.43
N ALA A 387 -23.66 2.98 12.00
CA ALA A 387 -23.81 3.10 13.45
C ALA A 387 -23.77 1.71 14.12
N ALA A 388 -24.34 0.69 13.49
CA ALA A 388 -24.22 -0.70 13.93
C ALA A 388 -22.78 -1.20 13.83
N ALA A 389 -22.08 -0.91 12.72
CA ALA A 389 -20.64 -1.22 12.58
C ALA A 389 -19.84 -0.58 13.72
N GLN A 390 -20.05 0.72 13.95
CA GLN A 390 -19.41 1.48 15.01
C GLN A 390 -19.68 0.88 16.40
N LEU A 391 -20.92 0.51 16.67
CA LEU A 391 -21.31 -0.07 17.96
C LEU A 391 -20.63 -1.42 18.22
N ASN A 392 -20.50 -2.26 17.19
CA ASN A 392 -19.82 -3.56 17.30
C ASN A 392 -18.33 -3.39 17.60
N ILE A 393 -17.61 -2.52 16.88
CA ILE A 393 -16.19 -2.28 17.15
C ILE A 393 -15.93 -1.59 18.49
N THR A 394 -16.89 -0.82 19.00
CA THR A 394 -16.84 -0.23 20.34
C THR A 394 -17.05 -1.30 21.42
N ARG A 395 -17.98 -2.24 21.22
CA ARG A 395 -18.29 -3.31 22.19
C ARG A 395 -17.28 -4.46 22.19
N ASN A 396 -16.40 -4.52 21.20
CA ASN A 396 -15.31 -5.48 21.14
C ASN A 396 -14.09 -4.84 20.46
N VAL A 397 -13.11 -4.42 21.27
CA VAL A 397 -11.91 -3.71 20.80
C VAL A 397 -11.06 -4.53 19.82
N SER A 398 -11.16 -5.86 19.86
CA SER A 398 -10.40 -6.75 18.97
C SER A 398 -10.86 -6.70 17.51
N LEU A 399 -12.01 -6.09 17.24
CA LEU A 399 -12.57 -5.92 15.90
C LEU A 399 -11.98 -4.71 15.15
N TYR A 400 -11.09 -3.93 15.79
CA TYR A 400 -10.43 -2.78 15.17
C TYR A 400 -9.00 -2.61 15.73
N ARG A 401 -8.24 -3.71 15.68
CA ARG A 401 -6.81 -3.79 16.00
C ARG A 401 -6.12 -4.55 14.88
N PRO A 402 -4.86 -4.21 14.53
CA PRO A 402 -4.11 -5.00 13.57
C PRO A 402 -3.93 -6.42 14.06
N ARG A 403 -3.86 -7.33 13.09
CA ARG A 403 -3.46 -8.71 13.31
C ARG A 403 -2.23 -9.02 12.50
N PHE A 404 -1.38 -9.85 13.06
CA PHE A 404 -0.07 -10.18 12.50
C PHE A 404 0.01 -11.67 12.17
N VAL A 405 0.61 -11.96 11.03
CA VAL A 405 1.03 -13.29 10.59
C VAL A 405 2.49 -13.26 10.16
N SER A 406 3.22 -14.32 10.44
CA SER A 406 4.57 -14.54 9.97
C SER A 406 4.53 -15.45 8.74
N LEU A 407 5.05 -14.99 7.59
CA LEU A 407 4.97 -15.65 6.29
C LEU A 407 6.34 -16.17 5.83
N ARG A 408 6.36 -17.30 5.11
CA ARG A 408 7.53 -17.74 4.34
C ARG A 408 7.22 -17.65 2.85
N LEU A 409 8.05 -16.88 2.13
CA LEU A 409 8.03 -16.82 0.67
C LEU A 409 8.92 -17.94 0.11
N ALA A 410 8.47 -18.58 -0.97
CA ALA A 410 9.28 -19.57 -1.69
C ALA A 410 8.90 -19.59 -3.18
N ALA A 411 9.64 -20.39 -3.97
CA ALA A 411 9.19 -20.76 -5.30
C ALA A 411 7.83 -21.52 -5.22
N PRO A 412 6.92 -21.35 -6.20
CA PRO A 412 5.61 -21.99 -6.22
C PRO A 412 5.63 -23.52 -6.13
#